data_AF-A0A952CTL1-F1
#
_entry.id   AF-A0A952CTL1-F1
#
_cell.length_a   1.000
_cell.length_b   1.000
_cell.length_c   1.000
_cell.angle_alpha   90.00
_cell.angle_beta   90.00
_cell.angle_gamma   90.00
#
_symmetry.space_group_name_H-M   'P 1'
#
loop_
_entity.id
_entity.type
_entity.pdbx_description
1 polymer ?
#
loop_
_entity_poly.entity_id
_entity_poly.type
_entity_poly.pdbx_seq_one_letter_code
_entity_poly.pdbx_strand_id
1 'polypeptide(L)'
;MTIHSLATQFTEQIQQTTVTEVIAVLFSIASVILANRNSVWLYPTGIISTSLYLYIMTTVGLYAEALLNGYYLVMSIYGWVRWGINREGSNAAAISYCDTRDWIISGAIVILGFAVLFVALSTYTDSDVPFADALVSAFAWAGMWLLAKHKIENWILLN
;
A
#
# COMPACT_ATOMS: atom_id res chain seq x y z
N MET A 1 -15.12 1.86 -28.14
CA MET A 1 -15.48 0.84 -27.14
C MET A 1 -16.99 0.83 -26.98
N THR A 2 -17.67 -0.30 -27.14
CA THR A 2 -19.13 -0.41 -26.94
C THR A 2 -19.43 -1.04 -25.57
N ILE A 3 -20.59 -0.73 -24.96
CA ILE A 3 -20.97 -1.29 -23.64
C ILE A 3 -20.95 -2.83 -23.66
N HIS A 4 -21.33 -3.42 -24.78
CA HIS A 4 -21.26 -4.87 -24.96
C HIS A 4 -19.82 -5.41 -24.88
N SER A 5 -18.87 -4.77 -25.57
CA SER A 5 -17.45 -5.17 -25.50
C SER A 5 -16.87 -5.06 -24.09
N LEU A 6 -17.32 -4.07 -23.30
CA LEU A 6 -16.90 -3.91 -21.90
C LEU A 6 -17.46 -5.04 -21.02
N ALA A 7 -18.73 -5.41 -21.19
CA ALA A 7 -19.36 -6.49 -20.42
C ALA A 7 -18.69 -7.85 -20.68
N THR A 8 -18.31 -8.12 -21.93
CA THR A 8 -17.59 -9.34 -22.30
C THR A 8 -16.19 -9.36 -21.69
N GLN A 9 -15.41 -8.29 -21.83
CA GLN A 9 -14.07 -8.18 -21.24
C GLN A 9 -14.09 -8.34 -19.71
N PHE A 10 -15.06 -7.72 -19.04
CA PHE A 10 -15.22 -7.85 -17.60
C PHE A 10 -15.51 -9.30 -17.17
N THR A 11 -16.40 -9.99 -17.91
CA THR A 11 -16.73 -11.39 -17.62
C THR A 11 -15.53 -12.30 -17.82
N GLU A 12 -14.75 -12.08 -18.88
CA GLU A 12 -13.52 -12.82 -19.16
C GLU A 12 -12.46 -12.61 -18.06
N GLN A 13 -12.28 -11.37 -17.59
CA GLN A 13 -11.33 -11.07 -16.51
C GLN A 13 -11.72 -11.75 -15.18
N ILE A 14 -13.01 -11.76 -14.84
CA ILE A 14 -13.49 -12.49 -13.66
C ILE A 14 -13.20 -13.99 -13.79
N GLN A 15 -13.42 -14.58 -14.96
CA GLN A 15 -13.18 -16.00 -15.18
C GLN A 15 -11.68 -16.36 -15.14
N GLN A 16 -10.81 -15.42 -15.52
CA GLN A 16 -9.35 -15.59 -15.48
C GLN A 16 -8.75 -15.30 -14.10
N THR A 17 -9.52 -14.75 -13.16
CA THR A 17 -9.02 -14.42 -11.82
C THR A 17 -8.65 -15.69 -11.06
N THR A 18 -7.40 -15.78 -10.64
CA THR A 18 -6.86 -16.92 -9.90
C THR A 18 -7.32 -16.91 -8.45
N VAL A 19 -7.33 -18.09 -7.82
CA VAL A 19 -7.65 -18.21 -6.38
C VAL A 19 -6.69 -17.37 -5.53
N THR A 20 -5.42 -17.27 -5.94
CA THR A 20 -4.40 -16.45 -5.26
C THR A 20 -4.77 -14.97 -5.26
N GLU A 21 -5.23 -14.44 -6.39
CA GLU A 21 -5.68 -13.04 -6.51
C GLU A 21 -6.92 -12.80 -5.65
N VAL A 22 -7.89 -13.72 -5.65
CA VAL A 22 -9.07 -13.61 -4.79
C VAL A 22 -8.66 -13.53 -3.32
N ILE A 23 -7.75 -14.40 -2.88
CA ILE A 23 -7.24 -14.39 -1.49
C ILE A 23 -6.51 -13.07 -1.21
N ALA A 24 -5.64 -12.61 -2.12
CA ALA A 24 -4.91 -11.35 -1.96
C ALA A 24 -5.85 -10.15 -1.77
N VAL A 25 -6.91 -10.06 -2.59
CA VAL A 25 -7.96 -9.04 -2.50
C VAL A 25 -8.72 -9.13 -1.18
N LEU A 26 -9.15 -10.32 -0.76
CA LEU A 26 -9.90 -10.49 0.50
C LEU A 26 -9.07 -10.05 1.71
N PHE A 27 -7.79 -10.40 1.77
CA PHE A 27 -6.90 -9.95 2.83
C PHE A 27 -6.61 -8.45 2.77
N SER A 28 -6.53 -7.86 1.56
CA SER A 28 -6.40 -6.42 1.36
C SER A 28 -7.61 -5.65 1.89
N ILE A 29 -8.82 -6.15 1.61
CA ILE A 29 -10.06 -5.53 2.13
C ILE A 29 -10.10 -5.67 3.66
N ALA A 30 -9.75 -6.85 4.18
CA ALA A 30 -9.69 -7.09 5.62
C ALA A 30 -8.70 -6.14 6.31
N SER A 31 -7.51 -5.89 5.75
CA SER A 31 -6.53 -4.97 6.33
C SER A 31 -7.05 -3.53 6.42
N VAL A 32 -7.76 -3.04 5.39
CA VAL A 32 -8.34 -1.69 5.41
C VAL A 32 -9.43 -1.56 6.47
N ILE A 33 -10.33 -2.55 6.58
CA ILE A 33 -11.38 -2.57 7.61
C ILE A 33 -10.75 -2.61 9.01
N LEU A 34 -9.69 -3.41 9.20
CA LEU A 34 -8.98 -3.52 10.48
C LEU A 34 -8.19 -2.25 10.82
N ALA A 35 -7.65 -1.56 9.82
CA ALA A 35 -7.01 -0.25 9.99
C ALA A 35 -8.02 0.80 10.46
N ASN A 36 -9.22 0.84 9.89
CA ASN A 36 -10.31 1.70 10.36
C ASN A 36 -10.73 1.40 11.81
N ARG A 37 -10.62 0.13 12.22
CA ARG A 37 -10.91 -0.30 13.60
C ARG A 37 -9.71 -0.15 14.56
N ASN A 38 -8.60 0.42 14.10
CA ASN A 38 -7.36 0.52 14.86
C ASN A 38 -6.95 -0.82 15.51
N SER A 39 -7.04 -1.91 14.74
CA SER A 39 -6.74 -3.26 15.21
C SER A 39 -5.36 -3.72 14.76
N VAL A 40 -4.57 -4.29 15.66
CA VAL A 40 -3.24 -4.85 15.34
C VAL A 40 -3.27 -5.91 14.24
N TRP A 41 -4.42 -6.56 14.03
CA TRP A 41 -4.63 -7.55 12.98
C TRP A 41 -4.52 -6.97 11.56
N LEU A 42 -4.56 -5.64 11.41
CA LEU A 42 -4.34 -4.98 10.12
C LEU A 42 -3.00 -5.37 9.50
N TYR A 43 -1.94 -5.58 10.31
CA TYR A 43 -0.62 -5.89 9.77
C TYR A 43 -0.49 -7.33 9.32
N PRO A 44 -0.86 -8.38 10.10
CA PRO A 44 -0.86 -9.74 9.59
C PRO A 44 -1.66 -9.89 8.29
N THR A 45 -2.85 -9.28 8.22
CA THR A 45 -3.67 -9.36 7.00
C THR A 45 -3.03 -8.60 5.83
N GLY A 46 -2.48 -7.41 6.09
CA GLY A 46 -1.76 -6.62 5.10
C GLY A 46 -0.49 -7.30 4.58
N ILE A 47 0.29 -7.95 5.47
CA ILE A 47 1.49 -8.72 5.13
C ILE A 47 1.14 -9.89 4.21
N ILE A 48 0.09 -10.65 4.54
CA ILE A 48 -0.38 -11.75 3.69
C ILE A 48 -0.77 -11.21 2.31
N SER A 49 -1.61 -10.17 2.26
CA SER A 49 -2.07 -9.58 1.00
C SER A 49 -0.91 -9.06 0.14
N THR A 50 -0.05 -8.20 0.70
CA THR A 50 1.07 -7.59 -0.02
C THR A 50 2.13 -8.60 -0.43
N SER A 51 2.34 -9.68 0.34
CA SER A 51 3.23 -10.78 -0.08
C SER A 51 2.67 -11.54 -1.28
N LEU A 52 1.36 -11.78 -1.33
CA LEU A 52 0.71 -12.41 -2.47
C LEU A 52 0.75 -11.51 -3.70
N TYR A 53 0.47 -10.22 -3.55
CA TYR A 53 0.61 -9.26 -4.66
C TYR A 53 2.06 -9.14 -5.13
N LEU A 54 3.03 -9.07 -4.21
CA LEU A 54 4.45 -9.07 -4.57
C LEU A 54 4.81 -10.30 -5.42
N TYR A 55 4.34 -11.48 -5.03
CA TYR A 55 4.51 -12.71 -5.81
C TYR A 55 3.86 -12.59 -7.20
N ILE A 56 2.57 -12.24 -7.27
CA ILE A 56 1.82 -12.12 -8.53
C ILE A 56 2.52 -11.12 -9.47
N MET A 57 2.81 -9.90 -9.01
CA MET A 57 3.41 -8.84 -9.82
C MET A 57 4.80 -9.24 -10.34
N THR A 58 5.59 -9.95 -9.53
CA THR A 58 6.89 -10.47 -9.96
C THR A 58 6.74 -11.54 -11.04
N THR A 59 5.74 -12.43 -10.93
CA THR A 59 5.52 -13.50 -11.93
C THR A 59 5.08 -12.99 -13.29
N VAL A 60 4.34 -11.87 -13.33
CA VAL A 60 3.89 -11.24 -14.58
C VAL A 60 4.89 -10.21 -15.13
N GLY A 61 6.03 -9.99 -14.45
CA GLY A 61 7.09 -9.06 -14.87
C GLY A 61 6.82 -7.59 -14.57
N LEU A 62 5.80 -7.27 -13.76
CA LEU A 62 5.48 -5.90 -13.34
C LEU A 62 6.36 -5.50 -12.14
N TYR A 63 7.65 -5.26 -12.40
CA TYR A 63 8.62 -5.01 -11.34
C TYR A 63 8.40 -3.69 -10.58
N ALA A 64 7.84 -2.66 -11.21
CA ALA A 64 7.49 -1.42 -10.53
C ALA A 64 6.37 -1.63 -9.49
N GLU A 65 5.33 -2.38 -9.86
CA GLU A 65 4.25 -2.78 -8.94
C GLU A 65 4.74 -3.73 -7.85
N ALA A 66 5.67 -4.63 -8.20
CA ALA A 66 6.34 -5.49 -7.23
C ALA A 66 7.14 -4.65 -6.22
N LEU A 67 7.88 -3.62 -6.67
CA LEU A 67 8.62 -2.72 -5.78
C LEU A 67 7.68 -1.99 -4.81
N LEU A 68 6.54 -1.50 -5.30
CA LEU A 68 5.51 -0.85 -4.49
C LEU A 68 4.97 -1.80 -3.41
N ASN A 69 4.61 -3.03 -3.77
CA ASN A 69 4.15 -4.04 -2.82
C ASN A 69 5.25 -4.46 -1.83
N GLY A 70 6.51 -4.51 -2.27
CA GLY A 70 7.67 -4.75 -1.41
C GLY A 70 7.81 -3.68 -0.33
N TYR A 71 7.63 -2.41 -0.69
CA TYR A 71 7.61 -1.32 0.30
C TYR A 71 6.46 -1.48 1.29
N TYR A 72 5.23 -1.77 0.82
CA TYR A 72 4.09 -2.00 1.71
C TYR A 72 4.29 -3.18 2.66
N LEU A 73 4.93 -4.26 2.19
CA LEU A 73 5.30 -5.39 3.01
C LEU A 73 6.26 -4.98 4.13
N VAL A 74 7.35 -4.30 3.79
CA VAL A 74 8.35 -3.81 4.77
C VAL A 74 7.70 -2.87 5.79
N MET A 75 6.88 -1.94 5.32
CA MET A 75 6.18 -0.99 6.21
C MET A 75 5.14 -1.67 7.09
N SER A 76 4.47 -2.71 6.59
CA SER A 76 3.52 -3.49 7.38
C SER A 76 4.24 -4.27 8.48
N ILE A 77 5.41 -4.84 8.20
CA ILE A 77 6.26 -5.49 9.21
C ILE A 77 6.74 -4.46 10.24
N TYR A 78 7.25 -3.31 9.79
CA TYR A 78 7.69 -2.22 10.67
C TYR A 78 6.57 -1.75 11.62
N GLY A 79 5.37 -1.49 11.07
CA GLY A 79 4.22 -1.08 11.86
C GLY A 79 3.80 -2.16 12.86
N TRP A 80 3.86 -3.44 12.46
CA TRP A 80 3.54 -4.55 13.35
C TRP A 80 4.49 -4.64 14.54
N VAL A 81 5.81 -4.58 14.28
CA VAL A 81 6.84 -4.60 15.31
C VAL A 81 6.68 -3.43 16.26
N ARG A 82 6.47 -2.22 15.71
CA ARG A 82 6.29 -1.01 16.52
C ARG A 82 5.02 -1.05 17.37
N TRP A 83 3.94 -1.62 16.87
CA TRP A 83 2.73 -1.84 17.66
C TRP A 83 3.01 -2.83 18.81
N GLY A 84 3.75 -3.90 18.54
CA GLY A 84 4.13 -4.92 19.53
C GLY A 84 4.95 -4.36 20.69
N ILE A 85 5.95 -3.52 20.40
CA ILE A 85 6.85 -2.91 21.39
C ILE A 85 6.10 -2.01 22.38
N ASN A 86 5.09 -1.29 21.92
CA ASN A 86 4.43 -0.29 22.76
C ASN A 86 3.39 -0.87 23.74
N ARG A 87 3.09 -2.18 23.71
CA ARG A 87 2.00 -2.82 24.50
C ARG A 87 2.13 -2.66 26.03
N GLU A 88 3.31 -2.35 26.54
CA GLU A 88 3.54 -2.20 28.00
C GLU A 88 3.25 -0.79 28.54
N GLY A 89 3.01 0.21 27.67
CA GLY A 89 2.59 1.55 28.06
C GLY A 89 1.13 1.79 27.69
N SER A 90 0.32 2.34 28.59
CA SER A 90 -1.15 2.48 28.51
C SER A 90 -1.72 3.27 27.32
N ASN A 91 -0.91 3.65 26.31
CA ASN A 91 -1.29 4.44 25.13
C ASN A 91 -0.67 3.93 23.82
N ALA A 92 -0.27 2.66 23.76
CA ALA A 92 0.50 2.04 22.66
C ALA A 92 -0.01 2.30 21.23
N ALA A 93 -1.32 2.45 21.10
CA ALA A 93 -2.06 2.58 19.84
C ALA A 93 -3.02 3.78 19.86
N ALA A 94 -2.76 4.79 20.71
CA ALA A 94 -3.58 5.98 20.75
C ALA A 94 -3.43 6.75 19.43
N ILE A 95 -4.55 7.00 18.76
CA ILE A 95 -4.59 7.81 17.55
C ILE A 95 -4.16 9.23 17.92
N SER A 96 -3.22 9.79 17.15
CA SER A 96 -2.71 11.14 17.35
C SER A 96 -2.69 11.93 16.05
N TYR A 97 -2.48 13.23 16.15
CA TYR A 97 -2.32 14.13 15.01
C TYR A 97 -0.84 14.30 14.66
N CYS A 98 -0.55 14.66 13.41
CA CYS A 98 0.79 14.98 12.95
C CYS A 98 1.32 16.25 13.59
N ASP A 99 2.55 16.19 14.10
CA ASP A 99 3.32 17.39 14.43
C ASP A 99 4.11 17.89 13.20
N THR A 100 4.82 19.00 13.35
CA THR A 100 5.65 19.55 12.28
C THR A 100 6.72 18.56 11.80
N ARG A 101 7.27 17.74 12.70
CA ARG A 101 8.30 16.76 12.37
C ARG A 101 7.71 15.63 11.53
N ASP A 102 6.49 15.19 11.83
CA ASP A 102 5.76 14.20 11.04
C ASP A 102 5.55 14.70 9.61
N TRP A 103 5.12 15.95 9.44
CA TRP A 103 4.95 16.54 8.11
C TRP A 103 6.27 16.68 7.34
N ILE A 104 7.36 17.07 8.00
CA ILE A 104 8.68 17.15 7.36
C ILE A 104 9.14 15.77 6.88
N ILE A 105 8.99 14.73 7.72
CA ILE A 105 9.39 13.37 7.35
C ILE A 105 8.49 12.83 6.23
N SER A 106 7.17 13.02 6.32
CA SER A 106 6.24 12.65 5.25
C SER A 106 6.58 13.35 3.93
N GLY A 107 6.88 14.65 3.95
CA GLY A 107 7.32 15.39 2.77
C GLY A 107 8.63 14.85 2.19
N ALA A 108 9.59 14.49 3.03
CA ALA A 108 10.82 13.84 2.59
C ALA A 108 10.56 12.47 1.96
N ILE A 109 9.66 11.66 2.53
CA ILE A 109 9.24 10.36 1.96
C ILE A 109 8.58 10.58 0.59
N VAL A 110 7.72 11.58 0.44
CA VAL A 110 7.09 11.89 -0.86
C VAL A 110 8.13 12.29 -1.88
N ILE A 111 9.05 13.21 -1.55
CA ILE A 111 10.07 13.69 -2.50
C ILE A 111 11.01 12.56 -2.93
N LEU A 112 11.55 11.81 -1.96
CA LEU A 112 12.48 10.71 -2.23
C LEU A 112 11.78 9.54 -2.90
N GLY A 113 10.60 9.17 -2.42
CA GLY A 113 9.76 8.13 -3.01
C GLY A 113 9.39 8.45 -4.44
N PHE A 114 8.97 9.69 -4.73
CA PHE A 114 8.67 10.15 -6.07
C PHE A 114 9.89 10.03 -6.99
N ALA A 115 11.07 10.49 -6.56
CA ALA A 115 12.28 10.38 -7.38
C ALA A 115 12.63 8.93 -7.70
N VAL A 116 12.59 8.03 -6.70
CA VAL A 116 12.88 6.60 -6.88
C VAL A 116 11.84 5.94 -7.79
N LEU A 117 10.55 6.16 -7.53
CA LEU A 117 9.46 5.55 -8.27
C LEU A 117 9.38 6.10 -9.69
N PHE A 118 9.60 7.39 -9.91
CA PHE A 118 9.63 7.99 -11.24
C PHE A 118 10.74 7.40 -12.10
N VAL A 119 11.96 7.25 -11.56
CA VAL A 119 13.06 6.59 -12.27
C VAL A 119 12.72 5.12 -12.53
N ALA A 120 12.16 4.42 -11.55
CA ALA A 120 11.76 3.03 -11.70
C ALA A 120 10.71 2.86 -12.82
N LEU A 121 9.67 3.70 -12.78
CA LEU A 121 8.54 3.70 -13.71
C LEU A 121 8.93 4.16 -15.12
N SER A 122 9.92 5.04 -15.27
CA SER A 122 10.38 5.53 -16.58
C SER A 122 11.43 4.65 -17.24
N THR A 123 12.14 3.82 -16.47
CA THR A 123 13.27 3.02 -16.98
C THR A 123 12.96 1.54 -17.10
N TYR A 124 12.13 0.99 -16.20
CA TYR A 124 11.94 -0.47 -16.07
C TYR A 124 10.52 -0.94 -16.41
N THR A 125 9.63 -0.06 -16.87
CA THR A 125 8.26 -0.42 -17.24
C THR A 125 7.73 0.47 -18.34
N ASP A 126 6.72 -0.03 -19.04
CA ASP A 126 5.99 0.67 -20.08
C ASP A 126 4.80 1.44 -19.47
N SER A 127 5.02 2.23 -18.41
CA SER A 127 3.95 3.09 -17.86
C SER A 127 3.69 4.25 -18.83
N ASP A 128 2.42 4.46 -19.16
CA ASP A 128 1.99 5.59 -20.01
C ASP A 128 2.01 6.93 -19.25
N VAL A 129 1.92 6.89 -17.91
CA VAL A 129 1.79 8.05 -17.04
C VAL A 129 2.71 7.99 -15.81
N PRO A 130 4.03 7.75 -15.99
CA PRO A 130 4.97 7.43 -14.92
C PRO A 130 5.09 8.54 -13.88
N PHE A 131 4.85 9.80 -14.27
CA PHE A 131 4.81 10.94 -13.35
C PHE A 131 3.64 10.84 -12.36
N ALA A 132 2.42 10.57 -12.85
CA ALA A 132 1.24 10.49 -12.00
C ALA A 132 1.30 9.27 -11.10
N ASP A 133 1.71 8.12 -11.65
CA ASP A 133 1.85 6.86 -10.91
C ASP A 133 2.88 6.98 -9.79
N ALA A 134 4.04 7.59 -10.08
CA ALA A 134 5.07 7.85 -9.08
C ALA A 134 4.58 8.79 -7.98
N LEU A 135 3.83 9.83 -8.33
CA LEU A 135 3.33 10.82 -7.38
C LEU A 135 2.32 10.20 -6.41
N VAL A 136 1.31 9.50 -6.92
CA VAL A 136 0.29 8.83 -6.10
C VAL A 136 0.94 7.78 -5.19
N SER A 137 1.85 6.98 -5.74
CA SER A 137 2.57 5.95 -4.98
C SER A 137 3.46 6.55 -3.89
N ALA A 138 4.11 7.69 -4.14
CA ALA A 138 4.93 8.38 -3.15
C ALA A 138 4.10 8.97 -1.99
N PHE A 139 2.91 9.50 -2.27
CA PHE A 139 1.96 9.88 -1.22
C PHE A 139 1.50 8.68 -0.41
N ALA A 140 1.19 7.57 -1.06
CA ALA A 140 0.83 6.34 -0.38
C ALA A 140 1.97 5.81 0.52
N TRP A 141 3.24 5.97 0.11
CA TRP A 141 4.39 5.63 0.94
C TRP A 141 4.44 6.43 2.24
N ALA A 142 4.21 7.74 2.16
CA ALA A 142 4.12 8.62 3.33
C ALA A 142 2.88 8.28 4.19
N GLY A 143 1.75 7.98 3.56
CA GLY A 143 0.53 7.53 4.22
C GLY A 143 0.75 6.25 5.05
N MET A 144 1.43 5.25 4.49
CA MET A 144 1.78 4.02 5.22
C MET A 144 2.71 4.28 6.41
N TRP A 145 3.63 5.23 6.28
CA TRP A 145 4.47 5.65 7.39
C TRP A 145 3.66 6.31 8.52
N LEU A 146 2.73 7.19 8.17
CA LEU A 146 1.80 7.80 9.13
C LEU A 146 0.88 6.76 9.78
N LEU A 147 0.37 5.79 9.01
CA LEU A 147 -0.44 4.68 9.52
C LEU A 147 0.34 3.88 10.57
N ALA A 148 1.60 3.53 10.30
CA ALA A 148 2.45 2.85 11.27
C ALA A 148 2.63 3.67 12.56
N LYS A 149 2.56 5.01 12.49
CA LYS A 149 2.58 5.95 13.62
C LYS A 149 1.23 6.28 14.24
N HIS A 150 0.15 5.64 13.80
CA HIS A 150 -1.20 5.91 14.30
C HIS A 150 -1.58 7.39 14.17
N LYS A 151 -1.16 8.00 13.06
CA LYS A 151 -1.44 9.40 12.74
C LYS A 151 -2.68 9.48 11.87
N ILE A 152 -3.69 10.25 12.27
CA ILE A 152 -4.99 10.27 11.57
C ILE A 152 -4.87 10.76 10.12
N GLU A 153 -3.88 11.61 9.83
CA GLU A 153 -3.63 12.16 8.50
C GLU A 153 -3.17 11.10 7.49
N ASN A 154 -2.86 9.87 7.94
CA ASN A 154 -2.66 8.73 7.03
C ASN A 154 -3.83 8.56 6.05
N TRP A 155 -5.07 8.81 6.49
CA TRP A 155 -6.26 8.69 5.65
C TRP A 155 -6.28 9.70 4.50
N ILE A 156 -5.67 10.87 4.68
CA ILE A 156 -5.60 11.91 3.64
C ILE A 156 -4.53 11.56 2.60
N LEU A 157 -3.45 10.88 3.02
CA LEU A 157 -2.37 10.52 2.10
C LEU A 157 -2.61 9.18 1.37
N LEU A 158 -3.51 8.34 1.88
CA LEU A 158 -3.85 7.03 1.32
C LEU A 158 -5.13 7.04 0.44
N ASN A 159 -5.85 8.16 0.35
CA ASN A 159 -7.09 8.32 -0.44
C ASN A 159 -7.05 9.60 -1.27
#